data_AF-A0A540WI86-F1
#
_entry.id   AF-A0A540WI86-F1
#
_cell.length_a   1.000
_cell.length_b   1.000
_cell.length_c   1.000
_cell.angle_alpha   90.00
_cell.angle_beta   90.00
_cell.angle_gamma   90.00
#
_symmetry.space_group_name_H-M   'P 1'
#
loop_
_entity.id
_entity.type
_entity.pdbx_description
1 polymer ?
#
loop_
_entity_poly.entity_id
_entity_poly.type
_entity_poly.pdbx_seq_one_letter_code
_entity_poly.pdbx_strand_id
1 'polypeptide(L)'
;ELFGSVVVGGLLAVAMLVYMRGVKQELPLFLVGLSFAAAEGGTRLHLSPLLVSLAAGALIANLDEREGERIHHAIQRAGLPVFALFFAAAGAGLKLDALVTVGPAALLLVVLRGAAIWFACRRFAPKEDPRLKSHLWMGLISQAGVTFGLAALVSRTFPSFGPHVEVLIVAMITAHELVGPVLTRRALTASGEVRTDEAPGTA
;
A
#
# COMPACT_ATOMS: atom_id res chain seq x y z
N GLU A 1 -7.80 3.32 -19.59
CA GLU A 1 -7.38 2.61 -18.36
C GLU A 1 -7.72 3.38 -17.06
N LEU A 2 -7.16 4.57 -16.82
CA LEU A 2 -7.32 5.31 -15.55
C LEU A 2 -8.78 5.66 -15.20
N PHE A 3 -9.46 6.44 -16.05
CA PHE A 3 -10.85 6.83 -15.81
C PHE A 3 -11.79 5.62 -15.74
N GLY A 4 -11.62 4.66 -16.66
CA GLY A 4 -12.38 3.42 -16.65
C GLY A 4 -12.22 2.62 -15.35
N SER A 5 -11.02 2.57 -14.79
CA SER A 5 -10.75 1.87 -13.53
C SER A 5 -11.46 2.55 -12.35
N VAL A 6 -11.49 3.89 -12.33
CA VAL A 6 -12.22 4.64 -11.31
C VAL A 6 -13.73 4.42 -11.42
N VAL A 7 -14.29 4.48 -12.64
CA VAL A 7 -15.72 4.24 -12.88
C VAL A 7 -16.12 2.83 -12.45
N VAL A 8 -15.35 1.82 -12.86
CA VAL A 8 -15.59 0.42 -12.49
C VAL A 8 -15.42 0.21 -10.99
N GLY A 9 -14.44 0.86 -10.35
CA GLY A 9 -14.30 0.87 -8.90
C GLY A 9 -15.51 1.48 -8.19
N GLY A 10 -16.08 2.56 -8.73
CA GLY A 10 -17.31 3.15 -8.21
C GLY A 10 -18.52 2.22 -8.33
N LEU A 11 -18.70 1.58 -9.50
CA LEU A 11 -19.75 0.55 -9.68
C LEU A 11 -19.57 -0.60 -8.69
N LEU A 12 -18.32 -1.01 -8.47
CA LEU A 12 -17.99 -2.07 -7.55
C LEU A 12 -18.33 -1.71 -6.10
N ALA A 13 -18.00 -0.49 -5.67
CA ALA A 13 -18.38 0.01 -4.35
C ALA A 13 -19.89 -0.04 -4.12
N VAL A 14 -20.68 0.41 -5.11
CA VAL A 14 -22.15 0.35 -5.03
C VAL A 14 -22.62 -1.10 -4.91
N ALA A 15 -22.09 -2.00 -5.73
CA ALA A 15 -22.43 -3.43 -5.66
C ALA A 15 -22.10 -4.04 -4.29
N MET A 16 -20.94 -3.69 -3.71
CA MET A 16 -20.53 -4.14 -2.38
C MET A 16 -21.46 -3.60 -1.29
N LEU A 17 -21.82 -2.31 -1.32
CA LEU A 17 -22.75 -1.72 -0.36
C LEU A 17 -24.13 -2.37 -0.42
N VAL A 18 -24.64 -2.65 -1.62
CA VAL A 18 -25.90 -3.38 -1.81
C VAL A 18 -25.82 -4.80 -1.25
N TYR A 19 -24.74 -5.54 -1.57
CA TYR A 19 -24.51 -6.88 -1.03
C TYR A 19 -24.51 -6.90 0.50
N MET A 20 -23.81 -5.93 1.11
CA MET A 20 -23.69 -5.85 2.56
C MET A 20 -25.00 -5.53 3.27
N ARG A 21 -25.89 -4.77 2.62
CA ARG A 21 -27.23 -4.47 3.14
C ARG A 21 -28.17 -5.68 3.04
N GLY A 22 -28.02 -6.51 2.02
CA GLY A 22 -28.91 -7.65 1.75
C GLY A 22 -28.49 -8.99 2.37
N VAL A 23 -27.25 -9.43 2.18
CA VAL A 23 -26.85 -10.84 2.37
C VAL A 23 -26.07 -11.08 3.68
N LYS A 24 -25.30 -10.09 4.15
CA LYS A 24 -24.56 -10.06 5.43
C LYS A 24 -23.68 -11.29 5.80
N GLN A 25 -23.49 -12.27 4.93
CA GLN A 25 -22.72 -13.50 5.18
C GLN A 25 -21.46 -13.61 4.31
N GLU A 26 -20.45 -14.32 4.82
CA GLU A 26 -19.21 -14.71 4.13
C GLU A 26 -18.43 -13.57 3.41
N LEU A 27 -18.43 -12.37 4.01
CA LEU A 27 -17.75 -11.19 3.46
C LEU A 27 -16.27 -11.42 3.09
N PRO A 28 -15.44 -12.15 3.88
CA PRO A 28 -14.06 -12.46 3.50
C PRO A 28 -13.96 -13.25 2.19
N LEU A 29 -14.79 -14.28 2.02
CA LEU A 29 -14.77 -15.12 0.81
C LEU A 29 -15.23 -14.33 -0.41
N PHE A 30 -16.27 -13.51 -0.23
CA PHE A 30 -16.76 -12.61 -1.27
C PHE A 30 -15.67 -11.60 -1.70
N LEU A 31 -14.95 -11.01 -0.75
CA LEU A 31 -13.84 -10.09 -1.03
C LEU A 31 -12.70 -10.76 -1.79
N VAL A 32 -12.35 -12.00 -1.44
CA VAL A 32 -11.35 -12.78 -2.18
C VAL A 32 -11.82 -13.07 -3.60
N GLY A 33 -13.03 -13.60 -3.77
CA GLY A 33 -13.61 -13.88 -5.09
C GLY A 33 -13.69 -12.63 -5.96
N LEU A 34 -14.06 -11.51 -5.37
CA LEU A 34 -14.12 -10.23 -6.05
C LEU A 34 -12.73 -9.72 -6.45
N SER A 35 -11.71 -9.94 -5.63
CA SER A 35 -10.33 -9.58 -5.95
C SER A 35 -9.82 -10.37 -7.16
N PHE A 36 -10.16 -11.67 -7.25
CA PHE A 36 -9.88 -12.48 -8.42
C PHE A 36 -10.64 -12.00 -9.66
N ALA A 37 -11.94 -11.69 -9.52
CA ALA A 37 -12.73 -11.16 -10.62
C ALA A 37 -12.21 -9.82 -11.13
N ALA A 38 -11.77 -8.93 -10.23
CA ALA A 38 -11.17 -7.65 -10.58
C ALA A 38 -9.79 -7.82 -11.25
N ALA A 39 -8.99 -8.79 -10.80
CA ALA A 39 -7.69 -9.09 -11.40
C ALA A 39 -7.83 -9.66 -12.82
N GLU A 40 -8.69 -10.68 -12.99
CA GLU A 40 -8.88 -11.37 -14.26
C GLU A 40 -9.71 -10.53 -15.25
N GLY A 41 -10.80 -9.92 -14.78
CA GLY A 41 -11.64 -9.05 -15.59
C GLY A 41 -10.94 -7.73 -15.94
N GLY A 42 -10.21 -7.16 -14.99
CA GLY A 42 -9.48 -5.90 -15.19
C GLY A 42 -8.37 -6.03 -16.23
N THR A 43 -7.60 -7.13 -16.20
CA THR A 43 -6.54 -7.37 -17.20
C THR A 43 -7.10 -7.55 -18.61
N ARG A 44 -8.24 -8.25 -18.76
CA ARG A 44 -8.91 -8.42 -20.07
C ARG A 44 -9.53 -7.14 -20.61
N LEU A 45 -9.92 -6.22 -19.74
CA LEU A 45 -10.54 -4.94 -20.09
C LEU A 45 -9.55 -3.77 -20.15
N HIS A 46 -8.23 -4.03 -20.03
CA HIS A 46 -7.19 -2.99 -19.94
C HIS A 46 -7.48 -1.96 -18.81
N LEU A 47 -7.91 -2.46 -17.65
CA LEU A 47 -8.10 -1.69 -16.43
C LEU A 47 -7.02 -2.05 -15.41
N SER A 48 -6.71 -1.12 -14.51
CA SER A 48 -5.79 -1.35 -13.40
C SER A 48 -6.58 -1.92 -12.22
N PRO A 49 -6.41 -3.21 -11.84
CA PRO A 49 -7.15 -3.81 -10.73
C PRO A 49 -6.89 -3.08 -9.41
N LEU A 50 -5.66 -2.57 -9.22
CA LEU A 50 -5.29 -1.77 -8.05
C LEU A 50 -6.10 -0.48 -7.96
N LEU A 51 -6.26 0.22 -9.08
CA LEU A 51 -7.00 1.47 -9.12
C LEU A 51 -8.51 1.24 -8.96
N VAL A 52 -9.04 0.14 -9.51
CA VAL A 52 -10.43 -0.30 -9.29
C VAL A 52 -10.67 -0.53 -7.79
N SER A 53 -9.81 -1.32 -7.13
CA SER A 53 -9.94 -1.62 -5.71
C SER A 53 -9.76 -0.38 -4.82
N LEU A 54 -8.82 0.51 -5.16
CA LEU A 54 -8.61 1.77 -4.44
C LEU A 54 -9.83 2.69 -4.56
N ALA A 55 -10.35 2.88 -5.77
CA ALA A 55 -11.54 3.69 -6.00
C ALA A 55 -12.77 3.11 -5.29
N ALA A 56 -12.93 1.78 -5.29
CA ALA A 56 -14.00 1.12 -4.56
C ALA A 56 -13.90 1.35 -3.05
N GLY A 57 -12.74 1.06 -2.46
CA GLY A 57 -12.51 1.26 -1.02
C GLY A 57 -12.68 2.71 -0.59
N ALA A 58 -12.15 3.66 -1.38
CA ALA A 58 -12.31 5.08 -1.12
C ALA A 58 -13.79 5.49 -1.16
N LEU A 59 -14.56 5.05 -2.16
CA LEU A 59 -15.97 5.42 -2.26
C LEU A 59 -16.79 4.82 -1.11
N ILE A 60 -16.56 3.55 -0.76
CA ILE A 60 -17.24 2.88 0.37
C ILE A 60 -16.99 3.65 1.67
N ALA A 61 -15.72 3.96 1.96
CA ALA A 61 -15.33 4.69 3.17
C ALA A 61 -15.96 6.09 3.27
N ASN A 62 -16.29 6.72 2.14
CA ASN A 62 -16.92 8.04 2.11
C ASN A 62 -18.46 8.00 2.07
N LEU A 63 -19.07 6.89 1.67
CA LEU A 63 -20.53 6.77 1.57
C LEU A 63 -21.18 6.20 2.83
N ASP A 64 -20.53 5.26 3.50
CA ASP A 64 -21.10 4.55 4.64
C ASP A 64 -19.98 4.10 5.58
N GLU A 65 -19.64 4.95 6.56
CA GLU A 65 -18.51 4.74 7.50
C GLU A 65 -18.62 3.40 8.25
N ARG A 66 -19.83 3.04 8.69
CA ARG A 66 -20.08 1.80 9.45
C ARG A 66 -19.80 0.56 8.60
N GLU A 67 -20.29 0.56 7.38
CA GLU A 67 -20.04 -0.52 6.44
C GLU A 67 -18.57 -0.52 5.95
N GLY A 68 -17.94 0.64 5.84
CA GLY A 68 -16.51 0.80 5.60
C GLY A 68 -15.65 0.10 6.64
N GLU A 69 -15.89 0.35 7.93
CA GLU A 69 -15.19 -0.30 9.05
C GLU A 69 -15.39 -1.82 9.05
N ARG A 70 -16.61 -2.28 8.77
CA ARG A 70 -16.93 -3.71 8.69
C ARG A 70 -16.18 -4.40 7.54
N ILE A 71 -16.12 -3.78 6.36
CA ILE A 71 -15.30 -4.27 5.23
C ILE A 71 -13.81 -4.24 5.61
N HIS A 72 -13.35 -3.17 6.23
CA HIS A 72 -11.95 -3.03 6.64
C HIS A 72 -11.50 -4.19 7.52
N HIS A 73 -12.27 -4.52 8.57
CA HIS A 73 -11.98 -5.67 9.43
C HIS A 73 -12.04 -7.02 8.69
N ALA A 74 -12.98 -7.19 7.75
CA ALA A 74 -13.04 -8.39 6.93
C ALA A 74 -11.81 -8.52 6.00
N ILE A 75 -11.36 -7.42 5.40
CA ILE A 75 -10.15 -7.36 4.58
C ILE A 75 -8.92 -7.67 5.44
N GLN A 76 -8.79 -7.12 6.65
CA GLN A 76 -7.67 -7.42 7.54
C GLN A 76 -7.57 -8.93 7.85
N ARG A 77 -8.71 -9.57 8.15
CA ARG A 77 -8.76 -11.01 8.43
C ARG A 77 -8.43 -11.85 7.19
N ALA A 78 -9.01 -11.51 6.04
CA ALA A 78 -8.76 -12.21 4.77
C ALA A 78 -7.34 -12.00 4.23
N GLY A 79 -6.78 -10.81 4.47
CA GLY A 79 -5.48 -10.38 3.98
C GLY A 79 -4.31 -10.96 4.76
N LEU A 80 -4.48 -11.32 6.03
CA LEU A 80 -3.38 -11.79 6.88
C LEU A 80 -2.62 -12.98 6.29
N PRO A 81 -3.27 -14.07 5.81
CA PRO A 81 -2.55 -15.17 5.16
C PRO A 81 -1.86 -14.75 3.86
N VAL A 82 -2.49 -13.85 3.09
CA VAL A 82 -1.95 -13.33 1.84
C VAL A 82 -0.68 -12.52 2.10
N PHE A 83 -0.69 -11.63 3.09
CA PHE A 83 0.48 -10.85 3.50
C PHE A 83 1.59 -11.75 4.03
N ALA A 84 1.26 -12.73 4.88
CA ALA A 84 2.24 -13.68 5.40
C ALA A 84 2.94 -14.45 4.27
N LEU A 85 2.18 -15.00 3.32
CA LEU A 85 2.74 -15.71 2.17
C LEU A 85 3.53 -14.77 1.26
N PHE A 86 3.01 -13.58 0.98
CA PHE A 86 3.68 -12.59 0.13
C PHE A 86 5.03 -12.16 0.72
N PHE A 87 5.07 -11.79 1.99
CA PHE A 87 6.31 -11.36 2.65
C PHE A 87 7.28 -12.51 2.86
N ALA A 88 6.80 -13.72 3.15
CA ALA A 88 7.65 -14.91 3.20
C ALA A 88 8.28 -15.22 1.84
N ALA A 89 7.50 -15.16 0.74
CA ALA A 89 8.01 -15.37 -0.61
C ALA A 89 8.98 -14.26 -1.04
N ALA A 90 8.65 -12.99 -0.77
CA ALA A 90 9.52 -11.85 -1.05
C ALA A 90 10.85 -11.96 -0.27
N GLY A 91 10.79 -12.34 1.00
CA GLY A 91 11.96 -12.58 1.84
C GLY A 91 12.80 -13.77 1.36
N ALA A 92 12.17 -14.89 1.01
CA ALA A 92 12.86 -16.07 0.47
C ALA A 92 13.51 -15.82 -0.91
N GLY A 93 12.93 -14.91 -1.70
CA GLY A 93 13.51 -14.49 -2.98
C GLY A 93 14.70 -13.52 -2.85
N LEU A 94 14.99 -13.02 -1.64
CA LEU A 94 16.05 -12.04 -1.43
C LEU A 94 17.43 -12.71 -1.49
N LYS A 95 18.16 -12.45 -2.59
CA LYS A 95 19.54 -12.89 -2.76
C LYS A 95 20.50 -11.92 -2.06
N LEU A 96 20.96 -12.27 -0.86
CA LEU A 96 21.87 -11.43 -0.07
C LEU A 96 23.17 -11.09 -0.82
N ASP A 97 23.72 -12.02 -1.59
CA ASP A 97 24.93 -11.76 -2.40
C ASP A 97 24.67 -10.68 -3.45
N ALA A 98 23.51 -10.74 -4.12
CA ALA A 98 23.11 -9.71 -5.08
C ALA A 98 22.90 -8.37 -4.36
N LEU A 99 22.30 -8.39 -3.17
CA LEU A 99 22.09 -7.19 -2.34
C LEU A 99 23.41 -6.51 -1.96
N VAL A 100 24.47 -7.26 -1.64
CA VAL A 100 25.80 -6.68 -1.35
C VAL A 100 26.37 -6.00 -2.59
N THR A 101 26.24 -6.62 -3.76
CA THR A 101 26.74 -6.03 -5.02
C THR A 101 25.97 -4.77 -5.44
N VAL A 102 24.65 -4.74 -5.27
CA VAL A 102 23.83 -3.57 -5.61
C VAL A 102 23.65 -2.59 -4.45
N GLY A 103 24.13 -2.94 -3.26
CA GLY A 103 23.89 -2.23 -2.00
C GLY A 103 24.22 -0.73 -2.06
N PRO A 104 25.38 -0.33 -2.60
CA PRO A 104 25.70 1.10 -2.77
C PRO A 104 24.70 1.83 -3.67
N ALA A 105 24.28 1.22 -4.78
CA ALA A 105 23.29 1.81 -5.70
C ALA A 105 21.90 1.86 -5.07
N ALA A 106 21.50 0.81 -4.32
CA ALA A 106 20.24 0.75 -3.59
C ALA A 106 20.20 1.83 -2.51
N LEU A 107 21.29 2.00 -1.75
CA LEU A 107 21.40 3.03 -0.73
C LEU A 107 21.31 4.43 -1.33
N LEU A 108 22.01 4.68 -2.45
CA LEU A 108 21.90 5.94 -3.17
C LEU A 108 20.45 6.22 -3.58
N LEU A 109 19.74 5.22 -4.08
CA LEU A 109 18.35 5.34 -4.49
C LEU A 109 17.40 5.60 -3.31
N VAL A 110 17.61 4.92 -2.18
CA VAL A 110 16.89 5.16 -0.90
C VAL A 110 17.08 6.61 -0.46
N VAL A 111 18.33 7.08 -0.40
CA VAL A 111 18.66 8.45 0.03
C VAL A 111 18.06 9.49 -0.92
N LEU A 112 18.23 9.29 -2.22
CA LEU A 112 17.72 10.21 -3.24
C LEU A 112 16.19 10.32 -3.17
N ARG A 113 15.50 9.18 -3.04
CA ARG A 113 14.04 9.14 -2.90
C ARG A 113 13.59 9.84 -1.61
N GLY A 114 14.23 9.52 -0.48
CA GLY A 114 13.93 10.16 0.80
C GLY A 114 14.13 11.67 0.76
N ALA A 115 15.23 12.14 0.16
CA ALA A 115 15.53 13.56 -0.02
C ALA A 115 14.50 14.25 -0.93
N ALA A 116 14.10 13.59 -2.03
CA ALA A 116 13.08 14.12 -2.93
C ALA A 116 11.72 14.27 -2.23
N ILE A 117 11.29 13.26 -1.46
CA ILE A 117 10.06 13.30 -0.66
C ILE A 117 10.13 14.42 0.40
N TRP A 118 11.25 14.49 1.13
CA TRP A 118 11.46 15.53 2.14
C TRP A 118 11.38 16.94 1.54
N PHE A 119 12.07 17.17 0.42
CA PHE A 119 12.05 18.45 -0.28
C PHE A 119 10.65 18.79 -0.79
N ALA A 120 9.96 17.82 -1.41
CA ALA A 120 8.61 17.99 -1.92
C ALA A 120 7.63 18.39 -0.81
N CYS A 121 7.63 17.69 0.33
CA CYS A 121 6.80 18.05 1.47
C CYS A 121 7.17 19.43 2.03
N ARG A 122 8.47 19.78 2.11
CA ARG A 122 8.88 21.10 2.59
C ARG A 122 8.45 22.23 1.67
N ARG A 123 8.35 21.99 0.36
CA ARG A 123 8.05 23.03 -0.63
C ARG A 123 6.58 23.13 -1.01
N PHE A 124 5.86 22.01 -0.98
CA PHE A 124 4.51 21.88 -1.54
C PHE A 124 3.48 21.35 -0.54
N ALA A 125 3.82 21.12 0.73
CA ALA A 125 2.82 20.76 1.72
C ALA A 125 1.72 21.84 1.82
N PRO A 126 0.47 21.41 2.11
CA PRO A 126 -0.64 22.33 2.39
C PRO A 126 -0.26 23.34 3.48
N LYS A 127 -0.69 24.59 3.33
CA LYS A 127 -0.33 25.69 4.25
C LYS A 127 -1.18 25.69 5.51
N GLU A 128 -2.30 24.98 5.48
CA GLU A 128 -3.35 24.95 6.49
C GLU A 128 -2.86 24.33 7.80
N ASP A 129 -1.97 23.32 7.72
CA ASP A 129 -1.34 22.71 8.90
C ASP A 129 0.20 22.69 8.76
N PRO A 130 0.92 23.56 9.51
CA PRO A 130 2.38 23.59 9.54
C PRO A 130 3.03 22.25 9.93
N ARG A 131 2.33 21.37 10.65
CA ARG A 131 2.83 20.04 11.01
C ARG A 131 3.02 19.15 9.80
N LEU A 132 2.20 19.30 8.75
CA LEU A 132 2.33 18.54 7.50
C LEU A 132 3.67 18.86 6.81
N LYS A 133 4.03 20.14 6.73
CA LYS A 133 5.33 20.57 6.17
C LYS A 133 6.52 19.96 6.91
N SER A 134 6.39 19.76 8.22
CA SER A 134 7.47 19.25 9.07
C SER A 134 7.54 17.73 9.12
N HIS A 135 6.39 17.05 9.11
CA HIS A 135 6.29 15.62 9.48
C HIS A 135 5.74 14.71 8.38
N LEU A 136 5.02 15.23 7.38
CA LEU A 136 4.37 14.40 6.33
C LEU A 136 5.36 13.50 5.59
N TRP A 137 6.56 14.01 5.29
CA TRP A 137 7.58 13.27 4.56
C TRP A 137 7.95 11.94 5.22
N MET A 138 7.90 11.86 6.56
CA MET A 138 8.24 10.65 7.30
C MET A 138 7.23 9.52 7.06
N GLY A 139 5.94 9.85 6.92
CA GLY A 139 4.89 8.87 6.61
C GLY A 139 4.90 8.41 5.16
N LEU A 140 5.53 9.16 4.25
CA LEU A 140 5.62 8.84 2.82
C LEU A 140 6.84 7.98 2.45
N ILE A 141 7.69 7.63 3.43
CA ILE A 141 8.86 6.78 3.20
C ILE A 141 8.48 5.32 2.97
N SER A 142 7.51 4.78 3.72
CA SER A 142 7.08 3.37 3.56
C SER A 142 6.50 3.14 2.16
N GLN A 143 6.73 1.93 1.64
CA GLN A 143 6.29 1.55 0.30
C GLN A 143 5.34 0.37 0.37
N ALA A 144 4.24 0.46 -0.38
CA ALA A 144 3.26 -0.62 -0.47
C ALA A 144 3.69 -1.75 -1.43
N GLY A 145 3.04 -2.91 -1.29
CA GLY A 145 3.22 -4.11 -2.11
C GLY A 145 3.08 -3.92 -3.62
N VAL A 146 2.41 -2.84 -4.05
CA VAL A 146 2.29 -2.47 -5.47
C VAL A 146 3.66 -2.32 -6.13
N THR A 147 4.66 -1.77 -5.42
CA THR A 147 6.00 -1.56 -5.97
C THR A 147 6.71 -2.88 -6.25
N PHE A 148 6.53 -3.90 -5.40
CA PHE A 148 7.04 -5.24 -5.65
C PHE A 148 6.43 -5.86 -6.91
N GLY A 149 5.11 -5.71 -7.11
CA GLY A 149 4.43 -6.18 -8.32
C GLY A 149 4.97 -5.51 -9.58
N LEU A 150 5.24 -4.20 -9.53
CA LEU A 150 5.85 -3.47 -10.63
C LEU A 150 7.29 -3.92 -10.92
N ALA A 151 8.09 -4.16 -9.88
CA ALA A 151 9.46 -4.65 -10.02
C ALA A 151 9.50 -6.02 -10.73
N ALA A 152 8.63 -6.94 -10.31
CA ALA A 152 8.48 -8.25 -10.94
C ALA A 152 7.98 -8.13 -12.40
N LEU A 153 7.08 -7.19 -12.68
CA LEU A 153 6.61 -6.92 -14.05
C LEU A 153 7.75 -6.41 -14.94
N VAL A 154 8.56 -5.47 -14.47
CA VAL A 154 9.74 -4.95 -15.19
C VAL A 154 10.70 -6.09 -15.49
N SER A 155 10.96 -6.96 -14.51
CA SER A 155 11.81 -8.15 -14.66
C SER A 155 11.37 -9.07 -15.80
N ARG A 156 10.07 -9.38 -15.84
CA ARG A 156 9.46 -10.23 -16.89
C ARG A 156 9.39 -9.55 -18.26
N THR A 157 9.15 -8.24 -18.27
CA THR A 157 8.96 -7.47 -19.51
C THR A 157 10.29 -7.16 -20.20
N PHE A 158 11.36 -6.96 -19.42
CA PHE A 158 12.68 -6.62 -19.93
C PHE A 158 13.74 -7.62 -19.45
N PRO A 159 13.82 -8.83 -20.03
CA PRO A 159 14.70 -9.88 -19.50
C PRO A 159 16.20 -9.53 -19.46
N SER A 160 16.65 -8.58 -20.28
CA SER A 160 18.06 -8.19 -20.36
C SER A 160 18.56 -7.38 -19.17
N PHE A 161 17.73 -6.52 -18.58
CA PHE A 161 18.11 -5.64 -17.46
C PHE A 161 17.13 -5.64 -16.30
N GLY A 162 15.89 -6.10 -16.53
CA GLY A 162 14.80 -6.11 -15.58
C GLY A 162 15.13 -6.86 -14.29
N PRO A 163 15.79 -8.04 -14.30
CA PRO A 163 16.21 -8.70 -13.07
C PRO A 163 17.13 -7.85 -12.19
N HIS A 164 18.04 -7.06 -12.79
CA HIS A 164 18.91 -6.16 -12.04
C HIS A 164 18.13 -5.00 -11.41
N VAL A 165 17.16 -4.45 -12.15
CA VAL A 165 16.26 -3.40 -11.64
C VAL A 165 15.36 -3.93 -10.53
N GLU A 166 14.84 -5.15 -10.67
CA GLU A 166 14.01 -5.81 -9.64
C GLU A 166 14.79 -5.95 -8.34
N VAL A 167 16.03 -6.47 -8.39
CA VAL A 167 16.89 -6.59 -7.21
C VAL A 167 17.14 -5.22 -6.56
N LEU A 168 17.41 -4.18 -7.35
CA LEU A 168 17.63 -2.82 -6.87
C LEU A 168 16.38 -2.24 -6.17
N ILE A 169 15.20 -2.42 -6.77
CA ILE A 169 13.94 -1.93 -6.21
C ILE A 169 13.57 -2.71 -4.96
N VAL A 170 13.68 -4.04 -4.97
CA VAL A 170 13.43 -4.90 -3.80
C VAL A 170 14.33 -4.48 -2.63
N ALA A 171 15.61 -4.26 -2.88
CA ALA A 171 16.56 -3.76 -1.88
C ALA A 171 16.12 -2.43 -1.25
N MET A 172 15.69 -1.48 -2.09
CA MET A 172 15.16 -0.19 -1.63
C MET A 172 13.90 -0.35 -0.79
N ILE A 173 12.96 -1.20 -1.23
CA ILE A 173 11.71 -1.45 -0.50
C ILE A 173 12.03 -2.08 0.86
N THR A 174 12.91 -3.07 0.93
CA THR A 174 13.31 -3.68 2.21
C THR A 174 13.87 -2.63 3.18
N ALA A 175 14.71 -1.70 2.71
CA ALA A 175 15.22 -0.61 3.54
C ALA A 175 14.10 0.31 4.03
N HIS A 176 13.18 0.70 3.16
CA HIS A 176 12.04 1.55 3.52
C HIS A 176 11.02 0.87 4.43
N GLU A 177 10.83 -0.44 4.35
CA GLU A 177 9.93 -1.18 5.24
C GLU A 177 10.50 -1.32 6.66
N LEU A 178 11.82 -1.36 6.81
CA LEU A 178 12.47 -1.34 8.14
C LEU A 178 12.38 0.05 8.80
N VAL A 179 12.60 1.11 8.01
CA VAL A 179 12.68 2.49 8.52
C VAL A 179 11.31 3.17 8.59
N GLY A 180 10.40 2.82 7.69
CA GLY A 180 9.09 3.46 7.47
C GLY A 180 8.19 3.46 8.70
N PRO A 181 7.97 2.33 9.40
CA PRO A 181 7.16 2.29 10.61
C PRO A 181 7.72 3.16 11.73
N VAL A 182 9.05 3.19 11.89
CA VAL A 182 9.73 4.01 12.90
C VAL A 182 9.52 5.50 12.61
N LEU A 183 9.71 5.91 11.35
CA LEU A 183 9.49 7.29 10.92
C LEU A 183 8.01 7.70 11.03
N THR A 184 7.09 6.82 10.63
CA THR A 184 5.64 7.07 10.73
C THR A 184 5.23 7.26 12.18
N ARG A 185 5.67 6.38 13.09
CA ARG A 185 5.41 6.55 14.53
C ARG A 185 5.95 7.88 15.04
N ARG A 186 7.18 8.24 14.67
CA ARG A 186 7.79 9.53 15.05
C ARG A 186 6.99 10.71 14.50
N ALA A 187 6.48 10.62 13.28
CA ALA A 187 5.63 11.64 12.67
C ALA A 187 4.35 11.87 13.47
N LEU A 188 3.64 10.78 13.80
CA LEU A 188 2.41 10.82 14.59
C LEU A 188 2.64 11.36 16.01
N THR A 189 3.73 10.96 16.66
CA THR A 189 4.07 11.49 17.99
C THR A 189 4.42 12.97 17.92
N ALA A 190 5.20 13.39 16.92
CA ALA A 190 5.59 14.79 16.76
C ALA A 190 4.44 15.70 16.26
N SER A 191 3.42 15.14 15.60
CA SER A 191 2.20 15.88 15.23
C SER A 191 1.19 15.97 16.39
N GLY A 192 1.37 15.19 17.46
CA GLY A 192 0.43 15.11 18.59
C GLY A 192 -0.82 14.28 18.27
N GLU A 193 -0.77 13.42 17.25
CA GLU A 193 -1.89 12.58 16.81
C GLU A 193 -1.93 11.22 17.51
N VAL A 194 -0.88 10.86 18.25
CA VAL A 194 -0.90 9.70 19.13
C VAL A 194 -1.71 10.05 20.37
N ARG A 195 -2.91 9.45 20.50
CA ARG A 195 -3.66 9.46 21.76
C ARG A 195 -2.87 8.67 22.79
N THR A 196 -2.38 9.34 23.84
CA THR A 196 -1.90 8.68 25.06
C THR A 196 -3.08 8.19 25.89
N ASP A 197 -3.79 7.18 25.42
CA ASP A 197 -4.80 6.46 26.21
C ASP A 197 -4.38 5.00 26.35
N GLU A 198 -3.40 4.77 27.22
CA GLU A 198 -3.13 3.51 27.90
C GLU A 198 -2.28 3.84 29.14
N ALA A 199 -2.84 4.62 30.06
CA ALA A 199 -2.50 4.44 31.46
C ALA A 199 -3.16 3.12 31.87
N PRO A 200 -2.41 2.09 32.33
CA PRO A 200 -3.05 0.91 32.90
C PRO A 200 -3.90 1.41 34.07
N GLY A 201 -5.22 1.21 33.98
CA GLY A 201 -6.10 1.47 35.10
C GLY A 201 -5.57 0.69 36.30
N THR A 202 -5.16 1.41 37.34
CA THR A 202 -4.89 0.84 38.65
C THR A 202 -6.18 0.24 39.16
N ALA A 203 -6.31 -1.08 39.04
CA ALA A 203 -7.22 -1.88 39.84
C ALA A 203 -6.76 -1.91 41.30
#